data_AF-A0A6A3G750-F1
#
_entry.id   AF-A0A6A3G750-F1
#
_cell.length_a   1.000
_cell.length_b   1.000
_cell.length_c   1.000
_cell.angle_alpha   90.00
_cell.angle_beta   90.00
_cell.angle_gamma   90.00
#
_symmetry.space_group_name_H-M   'P 1'
#
loop_
_entity.id
_entity.type
_entity.pdbx_description
1 polymer ?
#
loop_
_entity_poly.entity_id
_entity_poly.type
_entity_poly.pdbx_seq_one_letter_code
_entity_poly.pdbx_strand_id
1 'polypeptide(L)'
;MDEVVLKFGVFRELLTDGAPEMTGRVIEQLVNLLQAKQTNPVLYRPQMIGLVECFHRTWKDCVATFMADEKQNDWSDWTAASAQ
;
A
#
# COMPACT_ATOMS: atom_id res chain seq x y z
N MET A 1 5.59 -4.71 -7.04
CA MET A 1 4.35 -4.59 -7.84
C MET A 1 3.84 -5.93 -8.32
N ASP A 2 4.72 -6.90 -8.62
CA ASP A 2 4.28 -8.25 -9.02
C ASP A 2 3.35 -8.91 -8.01
N GLU A 3 3.66 -8.88 -6.71
CA GLU A 3 2.77 -9.45 -5.69
C GLU A 3 1.39 -8.79 -5.66
N VAL A 4 1.31 -7.49 -5.91
CA VAL A 4 0.04 -6.75 -5.94
C VAL A 4 -0.77 -7.14 -7.18
N VAL A 5 -0.13 -7.19 -8.35
CA VAL A 5 -0.79 -7.56 -9.61
C VAL A 5 -1.20 -9.03 -9.60
N LEU A 6 -0.39 -9.92 -9.03
CA LEU A 6 -0.70 -11.35 -8.92
C LEU A 6 -1.82 -11.61 -7.91
N LYS A 7 -1.89 -10.86 -6.80
CA LYS A 7 -2.90 -11.05 -5.75
C LYS A 7 -4.23 -10.36 -6.06
N PHE A 8 -4.20 -9.15 -6.61
CA PHE A 8 -5.39 -8.31 -6.83
C PHE A 8 -5.74 -8.09 -8.31
N GLY A 9 -4.87 -8.50 -9.23
CA GLY A 9 -5.05 -8.30 -10.66
C GLY A 9 -4.50 -6.97 -11.18
N VAL A 10 -4.69 -6.73 -12.48
CA VAL A 10 -4.29 -5.49 -13.15
C VAL A 10 -5.27 -4.37 -12.81
N PHE A 11 -4.76 -3.25 -12.31
CA PHE A 11 -5.56 -2.08 -11.96
C PHE A 11 -5.63 -1.07 -13.12
N ARG A 12 -6.74 -0.33 -13.21
CA ARG A 12 -6.92 0.74 -14.20
C ARG A 12 -6.47 2.11 -13.71
N GLU A 13 -6.50 2.33 -12.40
CA GLU A 13 -6.11 3.61 -11.79
C GLU A 13 -5.25 3.35 -10.57
N LEU A 14 -4.23 4.19 -10.38
CA LEU A 14 -3.30 4.14 -9.26
C LEU A 14 -3.33 5.49 -8.54
N LEU A 15 -3.89 5.52 -7.33
CA LEU A 15 -3.90 6.70 -6.47
C LEU A 15 -2.69 6.67 -5.53
N THR A 16 -1.85 7.69 -5.58
CA THR A 16 -0.62 7.78 -4.75
C THR A 16 -0.47 9.17 -4.15
N ASP A 17 0.25 9.32 -3.05
CA ASP A 17 0.47 10.60 -2.35
C ASP A 17 1.41 11.57 -3.08
N GLY A 18 1.98 11.17 -4.22
CA GLY A 18 2.93 12.00 -4.96
C GLY A 18 4.34 11.97 -4.38
N ALA A 19 4.64 11.00 -3.53
CA ALA A 19 6.01 10.73 -3.10
C ALA A 19 6.93 10.48 -4.31
N PRO A 20 8.20 10.90 -4.26
CA PRO A 20 9.15 10.72 -5.35
C PRO A 20 9.39 9.23 -5.68
N GLU A 21 9.24 8.34 -4.70
CA GLU A 21 9.31 6.89 -4.88
C GLU A 21 8.21 6.36 -5.81
N MET A 22 7.03 6.98 -5.76
CA MET A 22 5.86 6.60 -6.57
C MET A 22 5.72 7.39 -7.87
N THR A 23 6.51 8.47 -8.04
CA THR A 23 6.52 9.32 -9.25
C THR A 23 7.79 9.14 -10.07
N GLY A 24 8.62 8.15 -9.71
CA GLY A 24 9.86 7.84 -10.42
C GLY A 24 9.62 7.27 -11.83
N ARG A 25 10.62 7.39 -12.70
CA ARG A 25 10.58 6.94 -14.10
C ARG A 25 10.19 5.45 -14.26
N VAL A 26 10.61 4.60 -13.32
CA VAL A 26 10.29 3.17 -13.34
C VAL A 26 8.79 2.94 -13.13
N ILE A 27 8.17 3.67 -12.20
CA ILE A 27 6.72 3.58 -11.94
C ILE A 27 5.93 4.13 -13.12
N GLU A 28 6.37 5.24 -13.71
CA GLU A 28 5.77 5.79 -14.92
C GLU A 28 5.76 4.77 -16.07
N GLN A 29 6.90 4.12 -16.33
CA GLN A 29 6.98 3.07 -17.36
C GLN A 29 6.08 1.87 -17.04
N LEU A 30 6.00 1.47 -15.77
CA LEU A 30 5.13 0.37 -15.34
C LEU A 30 3.64 0.72 -15.52
N VAL A 31 3.23 1.92 -15.11
CA VAL A 31 1.85 2.42 -15.27
C VAL A 31 1.47 2.46 -16.76
N ASN A 32 2.40 2.89 -17.62
CA ASN A 32 2.21 2.86 -19.08
C ASN A 32 2.05 1.44 -19.64
N LEU A 33 2.87 0.49 -19.18
CA LEU A 33 2.77 -0.93 -19.59
C LEU A 33 1.46 -1.57 -19.15
N LEU A 34 0.98 -1.22 -17.95
CA LEU A 34 -0.30 -1.69 -17.40
C LEU A 34 -1.51 -0.95 -17.98
N GLN A 35 -1.29 0.06 -18.83
CA GLN A 35 -2.33 0.96 -19.36
C GLN A 35 -3.20 1.58 -18.25
N ALA A 36 -2.58 1.85 -17.10
CA ALA A 36 -3.24 2.43 -15.95
C ALA A 36 -3.09 3.95 -15.94
N LYS A 37 -3.98 4.63 -15.20
CA LYS A 37 -3.89 6.07 -14.96
C LYS A 37 -3.41 6.34 -13.54
N GLN A 38 -2.26 6.99 -13.40
CA GLN A 38 -1.82 7.48 -12.09
C GLN A 38 -2.54 8.80 -11.77
N THR A 39 -3.10 8.88 -10.56
CA THR A 39 -3.74 10.09 -10.04
C THR A 39 -3.06 10.47 -8.73
N ASN A 40 -2.73 11.75 -8.58
CA ASN A 40 -2.13 12.28 -7.37
C ASN A 40 -3.10 13.30 -6.75
N PRO A 41 -3.30 13.25 -5.42
CA PRO A 41 -4.07 14.25 -4.73
C PRO A 41 -3.35 15.61 -4.79
N VAL A 42 -4.16 16.66 -4.80
CA VAL A 42 -3.75 18.02 -4.46
C VAL A 42 -2.96 18.05 -3.15
N LEU A 43 -1.91 18.86 -3.14
CA LEU A 43 -1.05 19.10 -1.97
C LEU A 43 -1.85 19.50 -0.73
N TYR A 44 -1.38 19.07 0.44
CA TYR A 44 -1.95 19.40 1.76
C TYR A 44 -3.43 18.98 1.97
N ARG A 45 -3.91 18.00 1.21
CA ARG A 45 -5.27 17.46 1.34
C ARG A 45 -5.23 15.97 1.67
N PRO A 46 -4.85 15.61 2.91
CA PRO A 46 -4.63 14.22 3.32
C PRO A 46 -5.90 13.35 3.22
N GLN A 47 -7.09 13.98 3.28
CA GLN A 47 -8.37 13.25 3.22
C GLN A 47 -8.56 12.45 1.93
N MET A 48 -7.86 12.80 0.84
CA MET A 48 -7.96 12.06 -0.42
C MET A 48 -7.31 10.67 -0.38
N ILE A 49 -6.42 10.40 0.59
CA ILE A 49 -5.81 9.09 0.81
C ILE A 49 -6.38 8.44 2.08
N GLY A 50 -7.49 8.99 2.61
CA GLY A 50 -8.06 8.61 3.90
C GLY A 50 -8.41 7.12 4.01
N LEU A 51 -8.75 6.45 2.90
CA LEU A 51 -8.98 5.00 2.90
C LEU A 51 -7.72 4.22 3.30
N VAL A 52 -6.57 4.57 2.69
CA VAL A 52 -5.28 3.95 2.98
C VAL A 52 -4.82 4.30 4.39
N GLU A 53 -5.06 5.54 4.84
CA GLU A 53 -4.76 5.94 6.22
C GLU A 53 -5.61 5.20 7.27
N CYS A 54 -6.90 5.00 7.00
CA CYS A 54 -7.78 4.20 7.84
C CYS A 54 -7.35 2.73 7.86
N PHE A 55 -7.01 2.16 6.70
CA PHE A 55 -6.47 0.81 6.62
C PHE A 55 -5.18 0.67 7.43
N HIS A 56 -4.24 1.60 7.28
CA HIS A 56 -3.00 1.60 8.07
C HIS A 56 -3.25 1.68 9.57
N ARG A 57 -4.28 2.40 10.01
CA ARG A 57 -4.65 2.48 11.43
C ARG A 57 -5.13 1.12 11.94
N THR A 58 -6.12 0.54 11.26
CA THR A 58 -6.67 -0.77 11.63
C THR A 58 -5.60 -1.87 11.59
N TRP A 59 -4.77 -1.88 10.56
CA TRP A 59 -3.70 -2.86 10.42
C TRP A 59 -2.66 -2.72 11.54
N LYS A 60 -2.25 -1.49 11.90
CA LYS A 60 -1.36 -1.26 13.04
C LYS A 60 -1.98 -1.73 14.35
N ASP A 61 -3.26 -1.51 14.56
CA ASP A 61 -3.97 -1.97 15.77
C ASP A 61 -4.00 -3.52 15.83
N CYS A 62 -4.21 -4.19 14.69
CA CYS A 62 -4.11 -5.64 14.58
C CYS A 62 -2.70 -6.14 14.91
N VAL A 63 -1.67 -5.57 14.27
CA VAL A 63 -0.26 -5.94 14.51
C VAL A 63 0.10 -5.75 15.98
N ALA A 64 -0.26 -4.61 16.59
CA ALA A 64 0.01 -4.33 18.00
C ALA A 64 -0.63 -5.37 18.94
N THR A 65 -1.82 -5.86 18.60
CA THR A 65 -2.49 -6.93 19.38
C THR A 65 -1.70 -8.23 19.32
N PHE A 66 -1.18 -8.61 18.15
CA PHE A 66 -0.37 -9.83 18.00
C PHE A 66 1.03 -9.69 18.66
N MET A 67 1.59 -8.48 18.69
CA MET A 67 2.90 -8.19 19.31
C MET A 67 2.88 -8.17 20.84
N ALA A 68 1.70 -8.21 21.47
CA ALA A 68 1.59 -8.26 22.92
C ALA A 68 2.10 -9.59 23.53
N ASP A 69 2.24 -10.65 22.73
CA ASP A 69 2.85 -11.92 23.13
C ASP A 69 4.33 -11.93 22.67
N GLU A 70 5.28 -11.82 23.60
CA GLU A 70 6.73 -11.66 23.34
C GLU A 70 7.41 -12.89 22.70
N LYS A 71 6.65 -13.86 22.19
CA LYS A 71 7.17 -15.08 21.53
C LYS A 71 7.54 -14.91 20.05
N GLN A 72 7.61 -13.68 19.55
CA GLN A 72 7.74 -13.41 18.13
C GLN A 72 9.20 -13.49 17.63
N ASN A 73 9.45 -14.40 16.67
CA ASN A 73 10.77 -14.63 16.10
C ASN A 73 10.90 -14.24 14.61
N ASP A 74 9.80 -14.06 13.87
CA ASP A 74 9.82 -13.76 12.43
C ASP A 74 8.75 -12.74 12.01
N TRP A 75 9.16 -11.58 11.49
CA TRP A 75 8.28 -10.48 11.08
C TRP A 75 7.44 -10.81 9.84
N SER A 76 7.96 -11.63 8.93
CA SER A 76 7.34 -11.92 7.63
C SER A 76 6.03 -12.69 7.80
N ASP A 77 6.02 -13.70 8.67
CA ASP A 77 4.84 -14.53 8.91
C ASP A 77 3.71 -13.77 9.63
N TRP A 78 4.05 -12.89 10.58
CA TRP A 78 3.06 -12.11 11.32
C TRP A 78 2.43 -10.98 10.52
N THR A 79 3.22 -10.33 9.64
CA THR A 79 2.65 -9.32 8.73
C THR A 79 1.70 -9.92 7.70
N ALA A 80 1.95 -11.17 7.27
CA ALA A 80 1.01 -11.91 6.41
C ALA A 80 -0.30 -12.27 7.15
N ALA A 81 -0.22 -12.69 8.41
CA ALA A 81 -1.39 -13.05 9.22
C ALA A 81 -2.28 -11.84 9.57
N SER A 82 -1.68 -10.67 9.79
CA SER A 82 -2.39 -9.43 10.14
C SER A 82 -3.02 -8.71 8.94
N ALA A 83 -2.68 -9.10 7.71
CA ALA A 83 -3.15 -8.50 6.47
C ALA A 83 -4.24 -9.32 5.73
N GLN A 84 -4.84 -10.31 6.42
CA GLN A 84 -5.95 -11.14 5.91
C GLN A 84 -7.32 -10.49 6.07
#